data_AF-A0A7S6UH65-F1
#
_entry.id   AF-A0A7S6UH65-F1
#
_cell.length_a   1.000
_cell.length_b   1.000
_cell.length_c   1.000
_cell.angle_alpha   90.00
_cell.angle_beta   90.00
_cell.angle_gamma   90.00
#
_symmetry.space_group_name_H-M   'P 1'
#
loop_
_entity.id
_entity.type
_entity.pdbx_description
1 polymer ?
#
loop_
_entity_poly.entity_id
_entity_poly.type
_entity_poly.pdbx_seq_one_letter_code
_entity_poly.pdbx_strand_id
1 'polypeptide(L)'
;MAVLVGSRTKGRLPPTTKAGKLHAVTKAAHYPGIPAPAPAAILQAPWRWLQLLVLASVLAGCGGGGKSVRSKAPAPAPGRDWGSNAPVDPGASNSVLMRAISLVGTPYRYGGNTPQSGFDCSGLVNYVYDDMLRKKLPRSSSALAAYQGQKIQPRQLTAGDLVFFGSRGQVSHVGIYVGDGRFVHAPSSGGTVRLDHLDGAYWRDHYTGAKRVIE
;
A
#
# COMPACT_ATOMS: atom_id res chain seq x y z
N MET A 1 -49.16 -24.58 26.21
CA MET A 1 -48.77 -25.77 25.41
C MET A 1 -47.26 -25.66 25.20
N ALA A 2 -46.36 -26.27 25.99
CA ALA A 2 -46.01 -27.71 26.05
C ALA A 2 -45.79 -28.27 24.63
N VAL A 3 -44.63 -28.78 24.17
CA VAL A 3 -43.74 -29.88 24.62
C VAL A 3 -42.46 -29.78 23.73
N LEU A 4 -41.21 -29.71 24.23
CA LEU A 4 -40.23 -30.78 24.56
C LEU A 4 -39.69 -31.64 23.39
N VAL A 5 -38.45 -32.17 23.59
CA VAL A 5 -37.67 -33.21 22.86
C VAL A 5 -36.65 -32.65 21.83
N GLY A 6 -35.33 -32.82 21.90
CA GLY A 6 -34.46 -33.70 22.69
C GLY A 6 -34.01 -34.94 21.91
N SER A 7 -32.83 -34.96 21.28
CA SER A 7 -32.12 -36.24 21.04
C SER A 7 -30.61 -36.09 20.83
N ARG A 8 -29.88 -36.79 21.70
CA ARG A 8 -28.48 -37.20 21.56
C ARG A 8 -28.40 -38.36 20.58
N THR A 9 -27.31 -38.45 19.81
CA THR A 9 -26.72 -39.74 19.46
C THR A 9 -25.19 -39.69 19.56
N LYS A 10 -24.67 -40.61 20.38
CA LYS A 10 -23.26 -41.03 20.48
C LYS A 10 -23.00 -42.10 19.41
N GLY A 11 -21.76 -42.18 18.93
CA GLY A 11 -21.16 -43.41 18.42
C GLY A 11 -20.13 -43.15 17.33
N ARG A 12 -19.03 -43.87 17.17
CA ARG A 12 -18.24 -44.82 17.98
C ARG A 12 -16.94 -45.03 17.16
N LEU A 13 -15.87 -45.34 17.89
CA LEU A 13 -14.45 -45.56 17.53
C LEU A 13 -14.06 -46.27 16.20
N PRO A 14 -12.77 -46.19 15.80
CA PRO A 14 -12.22 -46.59 14.51
C PRO A 14 -11.81 -48.07 14.42
N PRO A 15 -11.53 -48.60 13.21
CA PRO A 15 -10.79 -49.84 13.06
C PRO A 15 -9.28 -49.63 12.81
N THR A 16 -8.58 -50.60 13.38
CA THR A 16 -7.15 -50.87 13.52
C THR A 16 -6.53 -51.56 12.29
N THR A 17 -5.24 -51.26 12.06
CA THR A 17 -4.12 -52.12 11.61
C THR A 17 -4.33 -53.22 10.55
N LYS A 18 -3.46 -53.22 9.53
CA LYS A 18 -2.81 -54.45 9.05
C LYS A 18 -1.39 -54.21 8.54
N ALA A 19 -0.48 -54.96 9.16
CA ALA A 19 0.90 -55.17 8.73
C ALA A 19 0.96 -56.07 7.48
N GLY A 20 1.96 -55.83 6.63
CA GLY A 20 2.31 -56.69 5.49
C GLY A 20 3.81 -56.66 5.27
N LYS A 21 4.43 -57.85 5.33
CA LYS A 21 5.86 -58.13 5.45
C LYS A 21 6.69 -57.88 4.19
N LEU A 22 7.90 -57.42 4.45
CA LEU A 22 9.20 -57.75 3.84
C LEU A 22 9.21 -58.91 2.84
N HIS A 23 9.75 -58.66 1.65
CA HIS A 23 10.52 -59.63 0.89
C HIS A 23 11.82 -58.97 0.40
N ALA A 24 12.94 -59.41 1.00
CA ALA A 24 14.26 -59.21 0.47
C ALA A 24 14.51 -60.23 -0.65
N VAL A 25 15.03 -59.78 -1.79
CA VAL A 25 15.77 -60.63 -2.72
C VAL A 25 17.06 -59.91 -3.08
N THR A 26 18.12 -60.39 -2.44
CA THR A 26 19.51 -60.21 -2.78
C THR A 26 19.82 -60.93 -4.10
N LYS A 27 20.46 -60.24 -5.05
CA LYS A 27 21.27 -60.90 -6.08
C LYS A 27 22.65 -60.25 -6.11
N ALA A 28 23.60 -60.95 -5.50
CA ALA A 28 25.02 -60.68 -5.59
C ALA A 28 25.51 -60.99 -7.00
N ALA A 29 26.16 -60.03 -7.65
CA ALA A 29 26.99 -60.28 -8.82
C ALA A 29 28.43 -60.44 -8.35
N HIS A 30 28.98 -61.63 -8.60
CA HIS A 30 30.39 -61.96 -8.51
C HIS A 30 31.19 -61.13 -9.52
N TYR A 31 32.31 -60.55 -9.09
CA TYR A 31 33.42 -60.28 -10.01
C TYR A 31 34.76 -60.62 -9.33
N PRO A 32 35.65 -61.34 -10.02
CA PRO A 32 36.93 -61.78 -9.47
C PRO A 32 37.92 -60.61 -9.29
N GLY A 33 38.77 -60.76 -8.28
CA GLY A 33 39.78 -59.79 -7.90
C GLY A 33 40.88 -59.60 -8.95
N ILE A 34 41.29 -58.35 -9.09
CA ILE A 34 42.54 -57.92 -9.73
C ILE A 34 43.36 -57.21 -8.65
N PRO A 35 44.63 -57.60 -8.41
CA PRO A 35 45.45 -57.01 -7.36
C PRO A 35 45.80 -55.55 -7.65
N ALA A 36 45.80 -54.74 -6.58
CA ALA A 36 46.15 -53.33 -6.60
C ALA A 36 47.65 -53.10 -6.91
N PRO A 37 48.01 -52.09 -7.71
CA PRO A 37 49.37 -51.57 -7.74
C PRO A 37 49.66 -50.62 -6.57
N ALA A 38 50.90 -50.66 -6.09
CA ALA A 38 51.49 -49.86 -5.01
C ALA A 38 51.45 -48.34 -5.26
N PRO A 39 51.58 -47.49 -4.20
CA PRO A 39 51.33 -46.06 -4.30
C PRO A 39 52.49 -45.31 -4.98
N ALA A 40 52.20 -44.63 -6.09
CA ALA A 40 53.07 -43.60 -6.63
C ALA A 40 52.84 -42.28 -5.87
N ALA A 41 53.80 -41.89 -5.06
CA ALA A 41 53.88 -40.53 -4.50
C ALA A 41 54.09 -39.54 -5.65
N ILE A 42 53.05 -38.79 -6.01
CA ILE A 42 53.14 -37.69 -6.97
C ILE A 42 52.60 -36.43 -6.31
N LEU A 43 53.57 -35.64 -5.85
CA LEU A 43 53.63 -34.17 -5.86
C LEU A 43 52.29 -33.43 -5.73
N GLN A 44 52.07 -32.95 -4.51
CA GLN A 44 51.10 -31.91 -4.19
C GLN A 44 51.42 -30.62 -4.97
N ALA A 45 50.57 -30.22 -5.91
CA ALA A 45 50.42 -28.84 -6.38
C ALA A 45 49.25 -28.75 -7.39
N PRO A 46 48.64 -27.57 -7.62
CA PRO A 46 48.19 -26.51 -6.74
C PRO A 46 46.65 -26.40 -6.85
N TRP A 47 45.93 -27.52 -6.93
CA TRP A 47 44.49 -27.52 -7.24
C TRP A 47 43.62 -26.84 -6.16
N ARG A 48 44.10 -26.78 -4.91
CA ARG A 48 43.44 -26.03 -3.83
C ARG A 48 43.45 -24.52 -4.03
N TRP A 49 44.42 -23.98 -4.76
CA TRP A 49 44.52 -22.55 -5.05
C TRP A 49 43.60 -22.13 -6.20
N LEU A 50 43.38 -23.03 -7.17
CA LEU A 50 42.38 -22.85 -8.22
C LEU A 50 40.93 -22.85 -7.67
N GLN A 51 40.64 -23.67 -6.66
CA GLN A 51 39.32 -23.67 -6.00
C GLN A 51 39.04 -22.38 -5.21
N LEU A 52 40.05 -21.76 -4.61
CA LEU A 52 39.89 -20.47 -3.90
C LEU A 52 39.71 -19.28 -4.85
N LEU A 53 40.34 -19.30 -6.04
CA LEU A 53 40.17 -18.24 -7.05
C LEU A 53 38.80 -18.27 -7.75
N VAL A 54 38.21 -19.45 -7.93
CA VAL A 54 36.84 -19.59 -8.47
C VAL A 54 35.78 -19.16 -7.45
N LEU A 55 35.97 -19.42 -6.15
CA LEU A 55 35.04 -18.97 -5.12
C LEU A 55 35.05 -17.43 -4.93
N ALA A 56 36.20 -16.77 -5.12
CA ALA A 56 36.31 -15.32 -5.06
C ALA A 56 35.66 -14.59 -6.25
N SER A 57 35.52 -15.25 -7.41
CA SER A 57 34.94 -14.66 -8.62
C SER A 57 33.40 -14.74 -8.66
N VAL A 58 32.76 -15.59 -7.85
CA VAL A 58 31.30 -15.67 -7.75
C VAL A 58 30.70 -14.57 -6.84
N LEU A 59 31.50 -13.88 -6.03
CA LEU A 59 31.04 -12.75 -5.19
C LEU A 59 31.15 -11.36 -5.87
N ALA A 60 31.65 -11.27 -7.11
CA ALA A 60 31.90 -10.00 -7.79
C ALA A 60 30.91 -9.67 -8.93
N GLY A 61 29.75 -10.33 -9.00
CA GLY A 61 28.83 -10.23 -10.13
C GLY A 61 27.38 -9.96 -9.74
N CYS A 62 27.05 -8.70 -9.43
CA CYS A 62 25.79 -8.00 -9.78
C CYS A 62 25.73 -6.60 -9.12
N GLY A 63 26.71 -5.76 -9.40
CA GLY A 63 26.62 -4.30 -9.20
C GLY A 63 26.29 -3.61 -10.52
N GLY A 64 25.20 -4.02 -11.17
CA GLY A 64 24.78 -3.52 -12.49
C GLY A 64 24.12 -2.14 -12.37
N GLY A 65 24.80 -1.14 -12.91
CA GLY A 65 24.42 0.27 -12.85
C GLY A 65 23.05 0.59 -13.43
N GLY A 66 22.17 1.06 -12.56
CA GLY A 66 21.09 1.95 -12.92
C GLY A 66 21.22 3.20 -12.06
N LYS A 67 22.02 4.18 -12.50
CA LYS A 67 21.82 5.54 -12.02
C LYS A 67 20.47 5.99 -12.58
N SER A 68 19.38 5.64 -11.91
CA SER A 68 18.19 6.47 -11.93
C SER A 68 18.66 7.80 -11.37
N VAL A 69 19.04 8.69 -12.28
CA VAL A 69 19.14 10.10 -11.97
C VAL A 69 17.72 10.44 -11.56
N ARG A 70 17.44 10.39 -10.25
CA ARG A 70 16.26 11.04 -9.69
C ARG A 70 16.45 12.49 -10.08
N SER A 71 15.83 12.89 -11.19
CA SER A 71 15.81 14.27 -11.63
C SER A 71 15.47 15.06 -10.39
N LYS A 72 16.41 15.90 -9.95
CA LYS A 72 16.18 16.84 -8.85
C LYS A 72 14.85 17.49 -9.17
N ALA A 73 13.85 17.25 -8.32
CA ALA A 73 12.54 17.86 -8.51
C ALA A 73 12.78 19.35 -8.77
N PRO A 74 12.19 19.93 -9.83
CA PRO A 74 12.32 21.35 -10.08
C PRO A 74 12.08 22.09 -8.78
N ALA A 75 12.95 23.07 -8.47
CA ALA A 75 12.73 23.91 -7.29
C ALA A 75 11.27 24.38 -7.33
N PRO A 76 10.51 24.25 -6.22
CA PRO A 76 9.12 24.66 -6.22
C PRO A 76 9.07 26.09 -6.74
N ALA A 77 8.24 26.32 -7.77
CA ALA A 77 7.87 27.67 -8.17
C ALA A 77 7.49 28.42 -6.88
N PRO A 78 7.86 29.71 -6.72
CA PRO A 78 7.60 30.44 -5.48
C PRO A 78 6.13 30.24 -5.12
N GLY A 79 5.92 29.40 -4.10
CA GLY A 79 4.61 28.82 -3.82
C GLY A 79 3.65 29.95 -3.52
N ARG A 80 2.36 29.76 -3.85
CA ARG A 80 1.36 30.66 -3.28
C ARG A 80 1.53 30.63 -1.76
N ASP A 81 1.51 31.80 -1.13
CA ASP A 81 1.33 31.87 0.31
C ASP A 81 -0.06 31.31 0.62
N TRP A 82 -0.08 30.06 1.08
CA TRP A 82 -1.31 29.32 1.39
C TRP A 82 -1.95 29.80 2.71
N GLY A 83 -1.28 30.72 3.43
CA GLY A 83 -1.74 31.28 4.69
C GLY A 83 -1.64 30.26 5.84
N SER A 84 -1.16 30.71 6.98
CA SER A 84 -1.18 29.93 8.23
C SER A 84 -2.48 30.20 9.00
N ASN A 85 -3.63 29.93 8.36
CA ASN A 85 -4.92 30.17 8.99
C ASN A 85 -5.24 29.08 10.02
N ALA A 86 -5.70 29.49 11.20
CA ALA A 86 -6.21 28.57 12.19
C ALA A 86 -7.56 27.96 11.73
N PRO A 87 -7.78 26.64 11.88
CA PRO A 87 -9.08 26.03 11.64
C PRO A 87 -10.15 26.57 12.61
N VAL A 88 -11.41 26.61 12.16
CA VAL A 88 -12.55 27.05 12.96
C VAL A 88 -12.74 26.16 14.20
N ASP A 89 -12.66 24.85 14.00
CA ASP A 89 -12.57 23.85 15.06
C ASP A 89 -11.24 23.08 14.91
N PRO A 90 -10.20 23.41 15.69
CA PRO A 90 -8.92 22.71 15.68
C PRO A 90 -9.02 21.24 16.07
N GLY A 91 -9.94 20.86 16.97
CA GLY A 91 -10.09 19.49 17.45
C GLY A 91 -10.69 18.57 16.39
N ALA A 92 -11.78 19.01 15.76
CA ALA A 92 -12.37 18.31 14.62
C ALA A 92 -11.39 18.21 13.45
N SER A 93 -10.71 19.31 13.12
CA SER A 93 -9.74 19.36 12.02
C SER A 93 -8.57 18.42 12.27
N ASN A 94 -8.00 18.40 13.47
CA ASN A 94 -6.91 17.48 13.82
C ASN A 94 -7.34 16.01 13.72
N SER A 95 -8.56 15.68 14.15
CA SER A 95 -9.11 14.32 14.05
C SER A 95 -9.24 13.88 12.58
N VAL A 96 -9.80 14.74 11.73
CA VAL A 96 -9.89 14.52 10.27
C VAL A 96 -8.50 14.33 9.65
N LEU A 97 -7.53 15.16 10.01
CA LEU A 97 -6.16 15.10 9.49
C LEU A 97 -5.46 13.80 9.86
N MET A 98 -5.46 13.46 11.16
CA MET A 98 -4.84 12.23 11.65
C MET A 98 -5.45 11.00 10.99
N ARG A 99 -6.78 10.99 10.83
CA ARG A 99 -7.47 9.91 10.14
C ARG A 99 -7.10 9.85 8.66
N ALA A 100 -7.11 10.97 7.93
CA ALA A 100 -6.73 11.00 6.52
C ALA A 100 -5.28 10.54 6.30
N ILE A 101 -4.35 11.01 7.12
CA ILE A 101 -2.93 10.64 7.04
C ILE A 101 -2.73 9.16 7.34
N SER A 102 -3.46 8.59 8.32
CA SER A 102 -3.37 7.16 8.65
C SER A 102 -3.77 6.22 7.50
N LEU A 103 -4.50 6.73 6.51
CA LEU A 103 -4.97 5.97 5.35
C LEU A 103 -4.02 6.06 4.15
N VAL A 104 -2.93 6.84 4.25
CA VAL A 104 -1.88 6.92 3.23
C VAL A 104 -1.31 5.53 2.97
N GLY A 105 -1.14 5.20 1.70
CA GLY A 105 -0.74 3.87 1.23
C GLY A 105 -1.91 2.95 0.89
N THR A 106 -3.15 3.26 1.31
CA THR A 106 -4.32 2.45 0.95
C THR A 106 -4.53 2.46 -0.58
N PRO A 107 -4.74 1.32 -1.26
CA PRO A 107 -4.93 1.29 -2.70
C PRO A 107 -6.12 2.10 -3.19
N TYR A 108 -5.97 2.72 -4.36
CA TYR A 108 -7.12 3.28 -5.06
C TYR A 108 -8.02 2.16 -5.60
N ARG A 109 -9.34 2.31 -5.42
CA ARG A 109 -10.37 1.52 -6.11
C ARG A 109 -11.54 2.41 -6.46
N TYR A 110 -11.95 2.39 -7.73
CA TYR A 110 -13.16 3.10 -8.16
C TYR A 110 -14.38 2.57 -7.40
N GLY A 111 -15.17 3.46 -6.80
CA GLY A 111 -16.29 3.07 -5.93
C GLY A 111 -15.87 2.68 -4.51
N GLY A 112 -14.57 2.49 -4.25
CA GLY A 112 -14.04 2.09 -2.95
C GLY A 112 -14.25 3.16 -1.88
N ASN A 113 -14.59 2.71 -0.68
CA ASN A 113 -14.97 3.56 0.46
C ASN A 113 -14.57 2.98 1.82
N THR A 114 -13.67 1.99 1.87
CA THR A 114 -13.16 1.42 3.12
C THR A 114 -11.65 1.14 3.04
N PRO A 115 -10.91 1.09 4.17
CA PRO A 115 -9.48 0.77 4.15
C PRO A 115 -9.17 -0.61 3.55
N GLN A 116 -10.06 -1.59 3.77
CA GLN A 116 -9.88 -2.97 3.30
C GLN A 116 -10.15 -3.10 1.81
N SER A 117 -11.17 -2.42 1.29
CA SER A 117 -11.51 -2.48 -0.14
C SER A 117 -10.68 -1.51 -0.97
N GLY A 118 -10.11 -0.46 -0.36
CA GLY A 118 -9.50 0.67 -1.05
C GLY A 118 -10.46 1.86 -1.17
N PHE A 119 -9.94 2.96 -1.69
CA PHE A 119 -10.69 4.22 -1.80
C PHE A 119 -10.70 4.79 -3.21
N ASP A 120 -11.81 5.41 -3.62
CA ASP A 120 -11.75 6.51 -4.58
C ASP A 120 -11.66 7.86 -3.87
N CYS A 121 -11.47 8.94 -4.62
CA CYS A 121 -11.24 10.27 -4.06
C CYS A 121 -12.36 10.72 -3.10
N SER A 122 -13.60 10.61 -3.54
CA SER A 122 -14.78 10.95 -2.74
C SER A 122 -15.11 9.93 -1.65
N GLY A 123 -14.79 8.65 -1.85
CA GLY A 123 -14.95 7.58 -0.88
C GLY A 123 -14.02 7.75 0.31
N LEU A 124 -12.78 8.20 0.07
CA LEU A 124 -11.84 8.59 1.12
C LEU A 124 -12.41 9.74 1.97
N VAL A 125 -12.89 10.81 1.32
CA VAL A 125 -13.48 11.96 2.02
C VAL A 125 -14.67 11.52 2.87
N ASN A 126 -15.62 10.79 2.30
CA ASN A 126 -16.79 10.32 3.02
C ASN A 126 -16.41 9.48 4.24
N TYR A 127 -15.48 8.55 4.07
CA TYR A 127 -15.03 7.68 5.15
C TYR A 127 -14.40 8.47 6.31
N VAL A 128 -13.51 9.42 6.01
CA VAL A 128 -12.82 10.20 7.05
C VAL A 128 -13.80 11.07 7.84
N TYR A 129 -14.69 11.80 7.15
CA TYR A 129 -15.64 12.71 7.82
C TYR A 129 -16.76 11.98 8.56
N ASP A 130 -17.20 10.83 8.05
CA ASP A 130 -18.17 10.00 8.76
C ASP A 130 -17.56 9.33 9.99
N ASP A 131 -16.32 8.87 9.89
CA ASP A 131 -15.68 8.17 11.00
C ASP A 131 -15.35 9.13 12.16
N MET A 132 -14.80 10.30 11.84
CA MET A 132 -14.36 11.26 12.86
C MET A 132 -15.47 12.18 13.35
N LEU A 133 -16.33 12.65 12.44
CA LEU A 133 -17.30 13.71 12.74
C LEU A 133 -18.76 13.25 12.58
N ARG A 134 -19.00 11.98 12.23
CA ARG A 134 -20.34 11.45 11.91
C ARG A 134 -21.07 12.27 10.83
N LYS A 135 -20.32 12.98 9.99
CA LYS A 135 -20.87 13.86 8.95
C LYS A 135 -21.06 13.07 7.67
N LYS A 136 -22.33 12.86 7.30
CA LYS A 136 -22.71 12.20 6.04
C LYS A 136 -22.58 13.20 4.88
N LEU A 137 -21.64 12.94 4.00
CA LEU A 137 -21.39 13.77 2.83
C LEU A 137 -21.94 13.10 1.55
N PRO A 138 -22.11 13.86 0.46
CA PRO A 138 -22.44 13.28 -0.84
C PRO A 138 -21.35 12.34 -1.36
N ARG A 139 -21.76 11.29 -2.09
CA ARG A 139 -20.84 10.23 -2.54
C ARG A 139 -19.90 10.64 -3.68
N SER A 140 -20.25 11.61 -4.52
CA SER A 140 -19.43 12.02 -5.67
C SER A 140 -18.70 13.35 -5.41
N SER A 141 -17.55 13.55 -6.05
CA SER A 141 -16.77 14.80 -6.01
C SER A 141 -17.57 16.00 -6.52
N SER A 142 -18.37 15.82 -7.58
CA SER A 142 -19.26 16.86 -8.11
C SER A 142 -20.35 17.26 -7.12
N ALA A 143 -20.98 16.30 -6.46
CA ALA A 143 -22.00 16.59 -5.45
C ALA A 143 -21.40 17.21 -4.19
N LEU A 144 -20.18 16.80 -3.78
CA LEU A 144 -19.42 17.44 -2.71
C LEU A 144 -19.11 18.92 -3.02
N ALA A 145 -18.75 19.24 -4.27
CA ALA A 145 -18.50 20.62 -4.69
C ALA A 145 -19.78 21.48 -4.65
N ALA A 146 -20.94 20.88 -4.92
CA ALA A 146 -22.25 21.52 -4.83
C ALA A 146 -22.86 21.51 -3.41
N TYR A 147 -22.30 20.74 -2.48
CA TYR A 147 -22.81 20.59 -1.12
C TYR A 147 -22.86 21.92 -0.37
N GLN A 148 -23.75 22.04 0.62
CA GLN A 148 -23.79 23.23 1.48
C GLN A 148 -22.47 23.43 2.23
N GLY A 149 -21.96 24.65 2.27
CA GLY A 149 -20.69 24.97 2.93
C GLY A 149 -20.02 26.19 2.33
N GLN A 150 -19.22 26.87 3.14
CA GLN A 150 -18.54 28.10 2.77
C GLN A 150 -17.53 27.83 1.64
N LYS A 151 -17.59 28.62 0.56
CA LYS A 151 -16.54 28.63 -0.47
C LYS A 151 -15.29 29.30 0.11
N ILE A 152 -14.15 28.65 0.00
CA ILE A 152 -12.90 29.10 0.61
C ILE A 152 -11.94 29.58 -0.47
N GLN A 153 -11.40 30.78 -0.29
CA GLN A 153 -10.32 31.28 -1.14
C GLN A 153 -9.00 30.58 -0.81
N PRO A 154 -8.08 30.39 -1.76
CA PRO A 154 -6.79 29.73 -1.51
C PRO A 154 -6.02 30.22 -0.27
N ARG A 155 -6.00 31.52 0.00
CA ARG A 155 -5.31 32.12 1.16
C ARG A 155 -6.04 31.95 2.49
N GLN A 156 -7.26 31.42 2.48
CA GLN A 156 -8.11 31.20 3.66
C GLN A 156 -8.25 29.71 3.99
N LEU A 157 -7.54 28.85 3.26
CA LEU A 157 -7.55 27.42 3.48
C LEU A 157 -7.08 27.11 4.90
N THR A 158 -7.83 26.24 5.56
CA THR A 158 -7.49 25.66 6.85
C THR A 158 -7.51 24.15 6.74
N ALA A 159 -6.74 23.47 7.58
CA ALA A 159 -6.77 22.02 7.72
C ALA A 159 -8.21 21.50 7.83
N GLY A 160 -8.55 20.46 7.08
CA GLY A 160 -9.91 19.91 7.02
C GLY A 160 -10.84 20.62 6.03
N ASP A 161 -10.35 21.54 5.21
CA ASP A 161 -11.08 22.02 4.04
C ASP A 161 -11.01 20.98 2.89
N LEU A 162 -12.06 20.90 2.08
CA LEU A 162 -12.07 20.09 0.87
C LEU A 162 -11.56 20.92 -0.30
N VAL A 163 -10.57 20.38 -1.03
CA VAL A 163 -10.04 20.98 -2.26
C VAL A 163 -10.52 20.19 -3.47
N PHE A 164 -10.95 20.89 -4.51
CA PHE A 164 -11.58 20.30 -5.69
C PHE A 164 -10.76 20.56 -6.94
N PHE A 165 -10.77 19.58 -7.83
CA PHE A 165 -10.08 19.67 -9.11
C PHE A 165 -10.93 19.15 -10.26
N GLY A 166 -10.62 19.64 -11.46
CA GLY A 166 -11.26 19.21 -12.69
C GLY A 166 -10.92 20.11 -13.87
N SER A 167 -11.83 20.16 -14.84
CA SER A 167 -11.61 20.86 -16.11
C SER A 167 -12.93 21.39 -16.67
N ARG A 168 -12.86 22.49 -17.44
CA ARG A 168 -14.02 23.10 -18.13
C ARG A 168 -15.23 23.33 -17.21
N GLY A 169 -14.97 23.78 -15.98
CA GLY A 169 -15.99 24.06 -14.98
C GLY A 169 -16.62 22.83 -14.32
N GLN A 170 -16.15 21.61 -14.63
CA GLN A 170 -16.63 20.38 -14.01
C GLN A 170 -15.61 19.85 -13.00
N VAL A 171 -16.11 19.45 -11.83
CA VAL A 171 -15.30 18.81 -10.79
C VAL A 171 -15.26 17.30 -11.03
N SER A 172 -14.06 16.74 -11.11
CA SER A 172 -13.82 15.31 -11.26
C SER A 172 -13.07 14.71 -10.06
N HIS A 173 -12.37 15.53 -9.27
CA HIS A 173 -11.52 15.05 -8.18
C HIS A 173 -11.70 15.89 -6.90
N VAL A 174 -11.40 15.28 -5.76
CA VAL A 174 -11.44 15.93 -4.44
C VAL A 174 -10.30 15.42 -3.55
N GLY A 175 -9.83 16.27 -2.65
CA GLY A 175 -8.89 15.92 -1.58
C GLY A 175 -9.19 16.67 -0.28
N ILE A 176 -8.56 16.23 0.81
CA ILE A 176 -8.65 16.86 2.13
C ILE A 176 -7.39 17.70 2.35
N TYR A 177 -7.53 19.00 2.51
CA TYR A 177 -6.41 19.91 2.78
C TYR A 177 -5.85 19.66 4.18
N VAL A 178 -4.52 19.54 4.27
CA VAL A 178 -3.81 19.23 5.53
C VAL A 178 -2.85 20.34 5.98
N GLY A 179 -2.90 21.50 5.33
CA GLY A 179 -2.04 22.65 5.64
C GLY A 179 -0.87 22.81 4.67
N ASP A 180 -0.30 24.01 4.64
CA ASP A 180 0.88 24.40 3.85
C ASP A 180 0.83 23.97 2.38
N GLY A 181 -0.32 24.17 1.71
CA GLY A 181 -0.46 23.79 0.30
C GLY A 181 -0.55 22.27 0.06
N ARG A 182 -0.56 21.43 1.10
CA ARG A 182 -0.63 19.97 0.97
C ARG A 182 -2.05 19.46 1.17
N PHE A 183 -2.37 18.35 0.51
CA PHE A 183 -3.65 17.67 0.66
C PHE A 183 -3.49 16.16 0.52
N VAL A 184 -4.35 15.41 1.22
CA VAL A 184 -4.45 13.95 1.11
C VAL A 184 -5.58 13.59 0.16
N HIS A 185 -5.33 12.63 -0.73
CA HIS A 185 -6.31 12.17 -1.71
C HIS A 185 -6.02 10.74 -2.18
N ALA A 186 -7.03 10.07 -2.76
CA ALA A 186 -6.87 8.83 -3.51
C ALA A 186 -6.84 9.17 -5.03
N PRO A 187 -5.69 9.10 -5.72
CA PRO A 187 -5.45 9.76 -7.01
C PRO A 187 -6.20 9.13 -8.19
N SER A 188 -5.96 7.85 -8.46
CA SER A 188 -6.47 7.13 -9.63
C SER A 188 -6.07 5.65 -9.58
N SER A 189 -6.62 4.85 -10.49
CA SER A 189 -6.29 3.43 -10.64
C SER A 189 -4.79 3.17 -10.74
N GLY A 190 -4.31 2.17 -10.00
CA GLY A 190 -2.88 1.85 -9.88
C GLY A 190 -2.13 2.69 -8.86
N GLY A 191 -2.74 3.76 -8.33
CA GLY A 191 -2.20 4.56 -7.24
C GLY A 191 -2.65 4.11 -5.85
N THR A 192 -2.14 4.82 -4.84
CA THR A 192 -2.51 4.70 -3.44
C THR A 192 -2.85 6.07 -2.87
N VAL A 193 -3.59 6.11 -1.78
CA VAL A 193 -3.81 7.33 -0.99
C VAL A 193 -2.45 7.94 -0.66
N ARG A 194 -2.29 9.23 -0.90
CA ARG A 194 -1.01 9.94 -0.71
C ARG A 194 -1.22 11.42 -0.44
N LEU A 195 -0.11 12.10 -0.12
CA LEU A 195 -0.06 13.55 -0.09
C LEU A 195 0.46 14.07 -1.43
N ASP A 196 -0.19 15.09 -1.95
CA ASP A 196 0.30 15.91 -3.05
C ASP A 196 0.27 17.40 -2.65
N HIS A 197 0.91 18.25 -3.46
CA HIS A 197 0.97 19.71 -3.24
C HIS A 197 0.12 20.44 -4.27
N LEU A 198 -0.64 21.45 -3.84
CA LEU A 198 -1.51 22.30 -4.68
C LEU A 198 -0.73 23.10 -5.74
N ASP A 199 0.57 23.27 -5.55
CA ASP A 199 1.47 23.95 -6.51
C ASP A 199 2.15 22.97 -7.48
N GLY A 200 1.91 21.66 -7.34
CA GLY A 200 2.30 20.68 -8.35
C GLY A 200 1.58 20.98 -9.67
N ALA A 201 2.30 20.93 -10.79
CA ALA A 201 1.82 21.43 -12.09
C ALA A 201 0.39 20.96 -12.43
N TYR A 202 0.14 19.66 -12.34
CA TYR A 202 -1.19 19.08 -12.59
C TYR A 202 -2.28 19.67 -11.66
N TRP A 203 -2.01 19.71 -10.35
CA TRP A 203 -2.98 20.17 -9.35
C TRP A 203 -3.25 21.65 -9.46
N ARG A 204 -2.22 22.44 -9.76
CA ARG A 204 -2.35 23.88 -9.99
C ARG A 204 -3.23 24.17 -11.18
N ASP A 205 -3.01 23.47 -12.29
CA ASP A 205 -3.70 23.72 -13.56
C ASP A 205 -5.15 23.17 -13.55
N HIS A 206 -5.48 22.30 -12.60
CA HIS A 206 -6.81 21.71 -12.44
C HIS A 206 -7.56 22.16 -11.19
N TYR A 207 -7.02 23.06 -10.39
CA TYR A 207 -7.70 23.54 -9.17
C TYR A 207 -8.98 24.33 -9.50
N THR A 208 -10.12 23.86 -9.01
CA THR A 208 -11.44 24.50 -9.27
C THR A 208 -11.99 25.25 -8.06
N GLY A 209 -11.45 25.04 -6.85
CA GLY A 209 -11.86 25.73 -5.64
C GLY A 209 -11.79 24.87 -4.39
N ALA A 210 -12.26 25.43 -3.26
CA ALA A 210 -12.33 24.74 -1.98
C ALA A 210 -13.62 25.04 -1.22
N LYS A 211 -13.98 24.14 -0.30
CA LYS A 211 -15.16 24.25 0.56
C LYS A 211 -14.86 23.80 1.98
N ARG A 212 -15.35 24.56 2.96
CA ARG A 212 -15.35 24.17 4.38
C ARG A 212 -16.65 23.48 4.73
N VAL A 213 -16.55 22.31 5.36
CA VAL A 213 -17.68 21.50 5.82
C VAL A 213 -17.65 21.20 7.31
N ILE A 214 -16.61 21.65 8.02
CA ILE A 214 -16.51 21.66 9.48
C ILE A 214 -17.15 22.96 9.98
N GLU A 215 -17.93 22.87 11.06
CA GLU A 215 -18.64 23.99 11.71
C GLU A 215 -17.95 24.36 13.01
#